data_AF-A0AA38IJ41-F1
#
_entry.id   AF-A0AA38IJ41-F1
#
_cell.length_a   1.000
_cell.length_b   1.000
_cell.length_c   1.000
_cell.angle_alpha   90.00
_cell.angle_beta   90.00
_cell.angle_gamma   90.00
#
_symmetry.space_group_name_H-M   'P 1'
#
loop_
_entity.id
_entity.type
_entity.pdbx_description
1 polymer ?
#
loop_
_entity_poly.entity_id
_entity_poly.type
_entity_poly.pdbx_seq_one_letter_code
_entity_poly.pdbx_strand_id
1 'polypeptide(L)'
;MANLEAVFAEDMQCPVCLDILRPPVRLCQNGHATCDDCHNKIDRTWHTTRCPLCRGDFRPDPCPVKEQLYYSMKVSCKFDGCKVKGYGREVVRHERRCILREVRCSKCVWEGPHVWLPSHHFTNHVRMKK
;
A
#
# COMPACT_ATOMS: atom_id res chain seq x y z
N MET A 1 -3.84 -24.78 -21.00
CA MET A 1 -2.90 -25.03 -19.89
C MET A 1 -2.59 -23.68 -19.27
N ALA A 2 -2.85 -23.48 -17.98
CA ALA A 2 -2.49 -22.22 -17.32
C ALA A 2 -0.96 -22.15 -17.14
N ASN A 3 -0.35 -21.01 -17.50
CA ASN A 3 1.07 -20.75 -17.25
C ASN A 3 1.28 -20.61 -15.73
N LEU A 4 2.32 -21.23 -15.16
CA LEU A 4 2.65 -21.15 -13.74
C LEU A 4 2.80 -19.70 -13.26
N GLU A 5 3.35 -18.83 -14.11
CA GLU A 5 3.48 -17.39 -13.80
C GLU A 5 2.13 -16.68 -13.68
N ALA A 6 1.13 -17.09 -14.49
CA ALA A 6 -0.21 -16.50 -14.46
C ALA A 6 -0.97 -16.91 -13.20
N VAL A 7 -0.92 -18.19 -12.83
CA VAL A 7 -1.52 -18.71 -11.59
C VAL A 7 -0.90 -18.00 -10.37
N PHE A 8 0.42 -17.83 -10.39
CA PHE A 8 1.13 -17.15 -9.32
C PHE A 8 0.75 -15.66 -9.21
N ALA A 9 0.52 -14.98 -10.34
CA ALA A 9 0.07 -13.59 -10.34
C ALA A 9 -1.34 -13.43 -9.75
N GLU A 10 -2.26 -14.36 -10.07
CA GLU A 10 -3.61 -14.40 -9.51
C GLU A 10 -3.59 -14.59 -7.99
N ASP A 11 -2.77 -15.51 -7.49
CA ASP A 11 -2.58 -15.75 -6.05
C ASP A 11 -1.99 -14.55 -5.29
N MET A 12 -1.30 -13.65 -6.01
CA MET A 12 -0.72 -12.44 -5.46
C MET A 12 -1.58 -11.21 -5.68
N GLN A 13 -2.82 -11.34 -6.16
CA GLN A 13 -3.73 -10.21 -6.32
C GLN A 13 -4.59 -9.97 -5.07
N CYS A 14 -4.77 -8.71 -4.70
CA CYS A 14 -5.68 -8.32 -3.63
C CYS A 14 -7.11 -8.17 -4.17
N PRO A 15 -8.13 -8.82 -3.56
CA PRO A 15 -9.52 -8.73 -4.04
C PRO A 15 -10.18 -7.37 -3.79
N VAL A 16 -9.50 -6.45 -3.09
CA VAL A 16 -10.05 -5.15 -2.69
C VAL A 16 -9.55 -4.03 -3.60
N CYS A 17 -8.23 -3.91 -3.77
CA CYS A 17 -7.63 -2.90 -4.67
C CYS A 17 -7.38 -3.43 -6.08
N LEU A 18 -7.52 -4.74 -6.31
CA LEU A 18 -7.25 -5.42 -7.59
C LEU A 18 -5.80 -5.29 -8.09
N ASP A 19 -4.91 -4.81 -7.23
CA ASP A 19 -3.46 -4.73 -7.45
C ASP A 19 -2.75 -5.86 -6.68
N ILE A 20 -1.45 -5.99 -6.88
CA ILE A 20 -0.62 -6.95 -6.15
C ILE A 20 -0.73 -6.73 -4.63
N LEU A 21 -0.79 -7.83 -3.87
CA LEU A 21 -0.73 -7.84 -2.42
C LEU A 21 0.54 -7.14 -1.94
N ARG A 22 0.39 -6.12 -1.10
CA ARG A 22 1.51 -5.36 -0.55
C ARG A 22 1.68 -5.66 0.94
N PRO A 23 2.91 -5.85 1.43
CA PRO A 23 3.19 -6.02 2.86
C PRO A 23 2.75 -4.80 3.69
N PRO A 24 2.22 -5.01 4.90
CA PRO A 24 1.91 -6.31 5.50
C PRO A 24 0.73 -7.02 4.82
N VAL A 25 0.82 -8.34 4.61
CA VAL A 25 -0.25 -9.13 3.96
C VAL A 25 -1.09 -9.85 5.01
N ARG A 26 -2.39 -9.56 5.06
CA ARG A 26 -3.36 -10.16 5.99
C ARG A 26 -4.02 -11.39 5.39
N LEU A 27 -4.08 -12.47 6.15
CA LEU A 27 -4.82 -13.68 5.76
C LEU A 27 -6.06 -13.85 6.64
N CYS A 28 -7.16 -14.30 6.05
CA CYS A 28 -8.24 -14.88 6.83
C CYS A 28 -7.91 -16.31 7.28
N GLN A 29 -8.70 -16.84 8.20
CA GLN A 29 -8.55 -18.23 8.66
C GLN A 29 -8.60 -19.24 7.50
N ASN A 30 -9.39 -18.95 6.46
CA ASN A 30 -9.53 -19.77 5.24
C ASN A 30 -8.47 -19.50 4.16
N GLY A 31 -7.49 -18.63 4.40
CA GLY A 31 -6.35 -18.43 3.50
C GLY A 31 -6.51 -17.35 2.42
N HIS A 32 -7.62 -16.61 2.36
CA HIS A 32 -7.74 -15.45 1.47
C HIS A 32 -6.88 -14.29 1.96
N ALA A 33 -6.23 -13.58 1.02
CA ALA A 33 -5.26 -12.54 1.32
C ALA A 33 -5.76 -11.13 0.98
N THR A 34 -5.40 -10.14 1.79
CA THR A 34 -5.57 -8.71 1.50
C THR A 34 -4.34 -7.91 1.91
N CYS A 35 -4.13 -6.74 1.30
CA CYS A 35 -3.17 -5.75 1.81
C CYS A 35 -3.64 -5.24 3.19
N ASP A 36 -2.72 -4.77 4.02
CA ASP A 36 -3.06 -4.12 5.30
C ASP A 36 -3.94 -2.86 5.10
N ASP A 37 -3.56 -2.00 4.15
CA ASP A 37 -4.36 -0.81 3.81
C ASP A 37 -5.81 -1.15 3.39
N CYS A 38 -5.97 -2.28 2.69
CA CYS A 38 -7.27 -2.77 2.24
C CYS A 38 -8.08 -3.39 3.39
N HIS A 39 -7.42 -4.11 4.30
CA HIS A 39 -8.02 -4.63 5.52
C HIS A 39 -8.56 -3.49 6.40
N ASN A 40 -7.75 -2.45 6.63
CA ASN A 40 -8.16 -1.25 7.38
C ASN A 40 -9.27 -0.46 6.66
N LYS A 41 -9.33 -0.52 5.32
CA LYS A 41 -10.43 0.06 4.55
C LYS A 41 -11.73 -0.70 4.77
N ILE A 42 -11.69 -2.04 4.73
CA ILE A 42 -12.88 -2.88 4.99
C ILE A 42 -13.47 -2.54 6.36
N ASP A 43 -12.64 -2.52 7.41
CA ASP A 43 -13.08 -2.21 8.77
C ASP A 43 -13.78 -0.85 8.84
N ARG A 44 -13.19 0.19 8.26
CA ARG A 44 -13.78 1.54 8.19
C ARG A 44 -15.08 1.60 7.39
N THR A 45 -15.21 0.81 6.32
CA THR A 45 -16.40 0.87 5.44
C THR A 45 -17.56 0.01 5.93
N TRP A 46 -17.29 -1.18 6.45
CA TRP A 46 -18.31 -2.18 6.79
C TRP A 46 -18.51 -2.33 8.29
N HIS A 47 -17.71 -1.62 9.11
CA HIS A 47 -17.71 -1.74 10.57
C HIS A 47 -17.55 -3.20 11.04
N THR A 48 -16.83 -3.99 10.22
CA THR A 48 -16.51 -5.39 10.51
C THR A 48 -15.19 -5.74 9.84
N THR A 49 -14.30 -6.35 10.62
CA THR A 49 -13.00 -6.83 10.15
C THR A 49 -13.13 -8.28 9.68
N ARG A 50 -13.97 -8.53 8.66
CA ARG A 50 -14.19 -9.87 8.10
C ARG A 50 -13.77 -9.96 6.65
N CYS A 51 -13.34 -11.15 6.25
CA CYS A 51 -12.89 -11.42 4.89
C CYS A 51 -14.01 -11.10 3.87
N PRO A 52 -13.74 -10.28 2.83
CA PRO A 52 -14.76 -9.93 1.85
C PRO A 52 -15.18 -11.10 0.96
N LEU A 53 -14.35 -12.15 0.88
CA LEU A 53 -14.59 -13.33 0.03
C LEU A 53 -15.39 -14.42 0.76
N CYS A 54 -15.05 -14.71 2.01
CA CYS A 54 -15.64 -15.85 2.75
C CYS A 54 -16.23 -15.47 4.11
N ARG A 55 -16.20 -14.20 4.50
CA ARG A 55 -16.67 -13.67 5.80
C ARG A 55 -16.00 -14.25 7.05
N GLY A 56 -14.93 -15.03 6.88
CA GLY A 56 -14.12 -15.55 7.98
C GLY A 56 -13.27 -14.45 8.62
N ASP A 57 -12.91 -14.66 9.89
CA ASP A 57 -12.09 -13.71 10.64
C ASP A 57 -10.65 -13.69 10.11
N PHE A 58 -10.00 -12.53 10.24
CA PHE A 58 -8.60 -12.37 9.92
C PHE A 58 -7.71 -12.97 11.01
N ARG A 59 -6.57 -13.53 10.59
CA ARG A 59 -5.49 -13.91 11.49
C ARG A 59 -4.86 -12.64 12.07
N PRO A 60 -4.40 -12.67 13.34
CA PRO A 60 -3.78 -11.51 13.97
C PRO A 60 -2.45 -11.14 13.29
N ASP A 61 -1.67 -12.16 12.90
CA ASP A 61 -0.36 -11.97 12.30
C ASP A 61 -0.42 -11.85 10.78
N PRO A 62 0.47 -11.04 10.17
CA PRO A 62 0.68 -11.04 8.72
C PRO A 62 1.18 -12.39 8.21
N CYS A 63 1.14 -12.60 6.90
CA CYS A 63 1.67 -13.81 6.27
C CYS A 63 3.09 -13.61 5.74
N PRO A 64 4.13 -14.16 6.42
CA PRO A 64 5.52 -13.95 6.00
C PRO A 64 5.80 -14.55 4.62
N VAL A 65 5.12 -15.65 4.27
CA VAL A 65 5.29 -16.32 2.97
C VAL A 65 4.85 -15.38 1.84
N LYS A 66 3.65 -14.79 1.91
CA LYS A 66 3.17 -13.83 0.89
C LYS A 66 4.03 -12.58 0.82
N GLU A 67 4.55 -12.10 1.95
CA GLU A 67 5.47 -10.95 1.99
C GLU A 67 6.81 -11.27 1.33
N GLN A 68 7.39 -12.45 1.61
CA GLN A 68 8.63 -12.89 0.98
C GLN A 68 8.47 -13.03 -0.54
N LEU A 69 7.32 -13.55 -0.99
CA LEU A 69 6.98 -13.60 -2.41
C LEU A 69 6.94 -12.19 -3.01
N TYR A 70 6.22 -11.25 -2.39
CA TYR A 70 6.19 -9.85 -2.83
C TYR A 70 7.61 -9.26 -2.95
N TYR A 71 8.48 -9.48 -1.97
CA TYR A 71 9.84 -8.93 -2.00
C TYR A 71 10.72 -9.49 -3.13
N SER A 72 10.40 -10.69 -3.62
CA SER A 72 11.08 -11.33 -4.75
C SER A 72 10.51 -10.98 -6.12
N MET A 73 9.33 -10.34 -6.18
CA MET A 73 8.66 -9.97 -7.43
C MET A 73 9.06 -8.57 -7.92
N LYS A 74 8.99 -8.37 -9.24
CA LYS A 74 9.06 -7.04 -9.84
C LYS A 74 7.72 -6.33 -9.71
N VAL A 75 7.71 -5.18 -9.06
CA VAL A 75 6.51 -4.38 -8.76
C VAL A 75 6.74 -2.91 -9.11
N SER A 76 5.66 -2.14 -9.20
CA SER A 76 5.70 -0.68 -9.40
C SER A 76 5.46 0.05 -8.09
N CYS A 77 6.01 1.24 -7.92
CA CYS A 77 5.74 2.12 -6.77
C CYS A 77 4.23 2.37 -6.59
N LYS A 78 3.74 2.38 -5.34
CA LYS A 78 2.31 2.57 -5.04
C LYS A 78 1.77 3.99 -5.24
N PHE A 79 2.66 4.99 -5.31
CA PHE A 79 2.24 6.39 -5.44
C PHE A 79 1.96 6.72 -6.91
N ASP A 80 0.76 7.23 -7.17
CA ASP A 80 0.33 7.61 -8.51
C ASP A 80 1.30 8.61 -9.15
N GLY A 81 1.55 8.45 -10.45
CA GLY A 81 2.54 9.21 -11.21
C GLY A 81 4.01 8.79 -10.99
N CYS A 82 4.32 7.91 -10.04
CA CYS A 82 5.68 7.40 -9.85
C CYS A 82 6.01 6.31 -10.88
N LYS A 83 7.12 6.49 -11.63
CA LYS A 83 7.55 5.54 -12.67
C LYS A 83 8.53 4.46 -12.18
N VAL A 84 8.88 4.46 -10.90
CA VAL A 84 9.85 3.49 -10.35
C VAL A 84 9.25 2.09 -10.33
N LYS A 85 9.98 1.15 -10.91
CA LYS A 85 9.72 -0.29 -10.89
C LYS A 85 10.98 -1.03 -10.44
N GLY A 86 10.83 -2.14 -9.73
CA GLY A 86 11.96 -2.90 -9.21
C GLY A 86 11.50 -4.08 -8.36
N TYR A 87 12.43 -4.76 -7.69
CA TYR A 87 12.06 -5.81 -6.75
C TYR A 87 11.30 -5.22 -5.55
N GLY A 88 10.31 -5.93 -5.00
CA GLY A 88 9.50 -5.43 -3.90
C GLY A 88 10.32 -4.87 -2.73
N ARG A 89 11.46 -5.51 -2.40
CA ARG A 89 12.41 -5.00 -1.38
C ARG A 89 12.97 -3.61 -1.71
N GLU A 90 13.25 -3.33 -2.97
CA GLU A 90 13.79 -2.05 -3.45
C GLU A 90 12.68 -1.00 -3.53
N VAL A 91 11.50 -1.40 -4.01
CA VAL A 91 10.35 -0.52 -4.15
C VAL A 91 9.85 -0.05 -2.79
N VAL A 92 9.74 -0.93 -1.78
CA VAL A 92 9.36 -0.52 -0.41
C VAL A 92 10.36 0.48 0.17
N ARG A 93 11.67 0.29 -0.07
CA ARG A 93 12.68 1.26 0.34
C ARG A 93 12.52 2.60 -0.38
N HIS A 94 12.19 2.56 -1.67
CA HIS A 94 11.89 3.76 -2.46
C HIS A 94 10.64 4.49 -1.92
N GLU A 95 9.54 3.78 -1.68
CA GLU A 95 8.26 4.35 -1.23
C GLU A 95 8.42 5.19 0.05
N ARG A 96 9.28 4.79 0.99
CA ARG A 96 9.60 5.57 2.21
C ARG A 96 10.19 6.96 1.92
N ARG A 97 10.81 7.14 0.75
CA ARG A 97 11.49 8.38 0.33
C ARG A 97 10.93 8.90 -1.00
N CYS A 98 9.81 8.37 -1.48
CA CYS A 98 9.23 8.77 -2.74
C CYS A 98 8.82 10.24 -2.67
N ILE A 99 9.17 11.02 -3.69
CA ILE A 99 8.82 12.44 -3.75
C ILE A 99 7.31 12.66 -3.90
N LEU A 100 6.57 11.64 -4.35
CA LEU A 100 5.12 11.66 -4.49
C LEU A 100 4.40 11.08 -3.26
N ARG A 101 5.13 10.66 -2.21
CA ARG A 101 4.51 10.24 -0.95
C ARG A 101 3.75 11.41 -0.34
N GLU A 102 2.62 11.12 0.28
CA GLU A 102 1.87 12.11 1.03
C GLU A 102 2.56 12.45 2.35
N VAL A 103 2.57 13.74 2.69
CA VAL A 103 3.11 14.27 3.93
C VAL A 103 2.18 15.35 4.48
N ARG A 104 2.09 15.40 5.81
CA ARG A 104 1.47 16.52 6.52
C ARG A 104 2.52 17.58 6.84
N CYS A 105 2.18 18.85 6.63
CA CYS A 105 3.02 19.96 7.07
C CYS A 105 3.18 19.94 8.60
N SER A 106 4.37 20.27 9.10
CA SER A 106 4.62 20.35 10.54
C SER A 106 4.03 21.59 11.22
N LYS A 107 3.58 22.58 10.44
CA LYS A 107 3.10 23.88 10.94
C LYS A 107 1.61 24.12 10.74
N CYS A 108 0.93 23.35 9.90
CA CYS A 108 -0.50 23.51 9.65
C CYS A 108 -1.15 22.19 9.17
N VAL A 109 -2.46 22.25 8.88
CA VAL A 109 -3.26 21.09 8.47
C VAL A 109 -3.07 20.66 7.01
N TRP A 110 -2.18 21.31 6.26
CA TRP A 110 -1.95 20.94 4.86
C TRP A 110 -1.37 19.53 4.74
N GLU A 111 -1.93 18.76 3.79
CA GLU A 111 -1.45 17.45 3.38
C GLU A 111 -1.29 17.42 1.86
N GLY A 112 -0.25 16.76 1.38
CA GLY A 112 -0.05 16.58 -0.06
C GLY A 112 1.29 15.91 -0.40
N PRO A 113 1.62 15.81 -1.70
CA PRO A 113 2.87 15.20 -2.14
C PRO A 113 4.10 15.91 -1.57
N HIS A 114 5.10 15.14 -1.13
CA HIS A 114 6.33 15.68 -0.58
C HIS A 114 7.03 16.68 -1.51
N VAL A 115 6.96 16.47 -2.82
CA VAL A 115 7.49 17.38 -3.84
C VAL A 115 6.89 18.80 -3.76
N TRP A 116 5.69 18.97 -3.22
CA TRP A 116 5.03 20.27 -3.07
C TRP A 116 5.22 20.91 -1.70
N LEU A 117 5.77 20.17 -0.73
CA LEU A 117 6.02 20.68 0.62
C LEU A 117 6.93 21.94 0.64
N PRO A 118 8.03 22.03 -0.15
CA PRO A 118 8.85 23.24 -0.19
C PRO A 118 8.07 24.47 -0.68
N SER A 119 7.28 24.31 -1.74
CA SER A 119 6.44 25.38 -2.29
C SER A 119 5.39 25.82 -1.26
N HIS A 120 4.69 24.87 -0.64
CA HIS A 120 3.74 25.14 0.44
C HIS A 120 4.40 25.91 1.60
N HIS A 121 5.58 25.50 2.05
CA HIS A 121 6.30 26.20 3.11
C HIS A 121 6.65 27.64 2.73
N PHE A 122 7.15 27.85 1.52
CA PHE A 122 7.51 29.18 1.04
C PHE A 122 6.30 30.11 0.97
N THR A 123 5.18 29.64 0.41
CA THR A 123 3.97 30.46 0.22
C THR A 123 3.20 30.70 1.50
N ASN A 124 3.08 29.70 2.38
CA ASN A 124 2.15 29.75 3.51
C ASN A 124 2.82 30.06 4.85
N HIS A 125 4.13 29.82 5.00
CA HIS A 125 4.83 29.99 6.28
C HIS A 125 5.99 31.00 6.25
N VAL A 126 6.54 31.31 5.07
CA VAL A 126 7.63 32.29 4.93
C VAL A 126 7.10 33.62 4.41
N ARG A 127 6.32 33.63 3.33
CA ARG A 127 5.76 34.85 2.73
C ARG A 127 4.64 35.50 3.56
N MET A 128 4.01 34.77 4.49
CA MET A 128 2.93 35.26 5.37
C MET A 128 3.45 35.98 6.64
N LYS A 129 4.65 36.56 6.63
CA LYS A 129 5.01 37.57 7.65
C LYS A 129 4.28 38.88 7.32
N LYS A 130 3.03 39.00 7.76
CA LYS A 130 2.45 40.29 8.14
C LYS A 130 2.66 40.48 9.63
#